data_AF-A0A8T4AHJ9-F1
#
_entry.id   AF-A0A8T4AHJ9-F1
#
_cell.length_a   1.000
_cell.length_b   1.000
_cell.length_c   1.000
_cell.angle_alpha   90.00
_cell.angle_beta   90.00
_cell.angle_gamma   90.00
#
_symmetry.space_group_name_H-M   'P 1'
#
loop_
_entity.id
_entity.type
_entity.pdbx_description
1 polymer ?
#
loop_
_entity_poly.entity_id
_entity_poly.type
_entity_poly.pdbx_seq_one_letter_code
_entity_poly.pdbx_strand_id
1 'polypeptide(L)'
;MNRIAACFLVSMCLALSACMETTLLPPDAILPDGGVYRGDIVDGFFEGQGRLDYDNGEKYVGSFKKGLMHGHGRHVFADGSIYEGEFHNGNLQGRGELKTVDEIIYTGDFLKGMLTGNGEIISSAENIKYKGEVKNWRYHGKGMIATEDSTYSGDFKTGLYHGKGTLTYYDSGSYTGEFESGTFNGQGVYKSGNAIYEGRYKDGSLTGQGTYSKIDGETYIGQFDNWVYKGEGQLTDEDGNQYIGTFQYGELDGAGSYIGVDGSHYRGDFKNGRYHGEGKLILADSSEYTGRFQYGKYHGDGVLKSKASSGETVSVEGKWHKGDFVYDSVNNKYFAPQAELALEYHQALLEKEIEAVVKTKKNKINAYFLGVGGDGTQSVFRRELEFVEDHFRNQLDTGGRSINLINHHDSATIHPLATVSSIRLALKGIAAKMDRESDILFIYISSHGSKKHSLSINHDTIQLQNVDASHLADMLNEVGIRWKVLIVSACYSGGFIPVFADDSTLIMTASDATSTSFGCSDDSEMTYFGKALFKEVLSDRPGLAFSDAFEEAKRLIKKWEDDDNSRSSNPQIHKPELILNHLKQWKNAKNKGAVEKLE
;
A
#
# COMPACT_ATOMS: atom_id res chain seq x y z
N MET A 1 -4.12 -0.12 59.65
CA MET A 1 -3.58 1.20 60.10
C MET A 1 -4.35 2.28 59.35
N ASN A 2 -5.01 3.16 60.12
CA ASN A 2 -5.62 4.48 59.84
C ASN A 2 -6.50 4.64 58.58
N ARG A 3 -7.84 4.72 58.66
CA ARG A 3 -8.74 5.75 59.26
C ARG A 3 -8.48 7.18 58.76
N ILE A 4 -9.45 7.74 58.04
CA ILE A 4 -9.69 9.19 57.95
C ILE A 4 -11.18 9.44 58.25
N ALA A 5 -11.41 10.21 59.31
CA ALA A 5 -12.68 10.78 59.74
C ALA A 5 -12.79 12.21 59.14
N ALA A 6 -13.93 12.55 58.54
CA ALA A 6 -14.96 13.47 59.05
C ALA A 6 -14.52 14.91 59.39
N CYS A 7 -15.09 15.88 58.67
CA CYS A 7 -15.51 17.14 59.27
C CYS A 7 -16.83 17.60 58.62
N PHE A 8 -17.84 17.72 59.49
CA PHE A 8 -19.18 18.24 59.26
C PHE A 8 -19.14 19.78 59.12
N LEU A 9 -20.02 20.34 58.29
CA LEU A 9 -20.73 21.59 58.62
C LEU A 9 -22.13 21.54 58.03
N VAL A 10 -23.09 21.32 58.93
CA VAL A 10 -24.53 21.48 58.75
C VAL A 10 -24.88 22.92 59.12
N SER A 11 -25.69 23.58 58.29
CA SER A 11 -26.64 24.64 58.68
C SER A 11 -27.79 24.56 57.67
N MET A 12 -28.84 23.75 57.91
CA MET A 12 -29.97 23.95 58.82
C MET A 12 -31.02 24.97 58.31
N CYS A 13 -32.06 24.39 57.69
CA CYS A 13 -33.51 24.70 57.74
C CYS A 13 -34.03 26.14 57.58
N LEU A 14 -34.93 26.30 56.59
CA LEU A 14 -36.31 26.88 56.62
C LEU A 14 -36.61 27.43 55.20
N ALA A 15 -37.68 27.13 54.47
CA ALA A 15 -38.93 26.47 54.75
C ALA A 15 -39.56 25.96 53.43
N LEU A 16 -40.57 25.11 53.56
CA LEU A 16 -41.45 24.63 52.48
C LEU A 16 -42.03 25.77 51.63
N SER A 17 -42.17 25.49 50.33
CA SER A 17 -43.24 26.00 49.47
C SER A 17 -43.60 24.84 48.52
N ALA A 18 -44.33 23.82 48.98
CA ALA A 18 -45.80 23.80 48.96
C ALA A 18 -46.36 24.38 47.64
N CYS A 19 -46.56 23.51 46.64
CA CYS A 19 -47.67 23.66 45.71
C CYS A 19 -48.97 23.63 46.53
N MET A 20 -49.36 24.78 47.05
CA MET A 20 -50.72 25.03 47.51
C MET A 20 -51.25 26.16 46.65
N GLU A 21 -52.28 25.89 45.86
CA GLU A 21 -53.28 26.91 45.56
C GLU A 21 -53.93 27.28 46.89
N THR A 22 -53.28 28.17 47.63
CA THR A 22 -53.90 28.86 48.74
C THR A 22 -55.04 29.68 48.17
N THR A 23 -56.23 29.56 48.78
CA THR A 23 -57.34 30.48 48.55
C THR A 23 -56.82 31.90 48.70
N LEU A 24 -56.71 32.61 47.57
CA LEU A 24 -56.17 33.96 47.55
C LEU A 24 -57.10 34.87 48.35
N LEU A 25 -56.53 35.67 49.25
CA LEU A 25 -57.24 36.74 49.94
C LEU A 25 -57.88 37.71 48.92
N PRO A 26 -58.95 38.43 49.30
CA PRO A 26 -59.48 39.51 48.46
C PRO A 26 -58.39 40.52 48.10
N PRO A 27 -58.50 41.19 46.95
CA PRO A 27 -57.46 42.11 46.50
C PRO A 27 -57.41 43.40 47.31
N ASP A 28 -56.20 43.89 47.54
CA ASP A 28 -55.94 45.18 48.21
C ASP A 28 -56.07 46.35 47.23
N ALA A 29 -55.86 46.11 45.93
CA ALA A 29 -56.18 47.06 44.86
C ALA A 29 -56.56 46.36 43.55
N ILE A 30 -57.43 47.01 42.77
CA ILE A 30 -57.76 46.67 41.38
C ILE A 30 -57.29 47.83 40.50
N LEU A 31 -56.42 47.54 39.54
CA LEU A 31 -55.86 48.50 38.60
C LEU A 31 -56.86 48.84 37.48
N PRO A 32 -56.74 50.01 36.82
CA PRO A 32 -57.63 50.40 35.72
C PRO A 32 -57.67 49.43 34.54
N ASP A 33 -56.61 48.65 34.35
CA ASP A 33 -56.48 47.61 33.31
C ASP A 33 -57.06 46.26 33.74
N GLY A 34 -57.67 46.17 34.92
CA GLY A 34 -58.21 44.92 35.48
C GLY A 34 -57.19 44.11 36.28
N GLY A 35 -55.92 44.53 36.34
CA GLY A 35 -54.89 43.89 37.16
C GLY A 35 -55.23 43.92 38.65
N VAL A 36 -54.80 42.90 39.38
CA VAL A 36 -55.19 42.66 40.76
C VAL A 36 -53.96 42.57 41.66
N TYR A 37 -53.84 43.51 42.60
CA TYR A 37 -52.73 43.57 43.55
C TYR A 37 -53.14 43.08 44.95
N ARG A 38 -52.23 42.37 45.60
CA ARG A 38 -52.32 41.91 47.00
C ARG A 38 -51.01 42.19 47.72
N GLY A 39 -51.01 43.05 48.73
CA GLY A 39 -49.80 43.51 49.43
C GLY A 39 -49.95 44.91 50.03
N ASP A 40 -48.87 45.43 50.61
CA ASP A 40 -48.89 46.72 51.29
C ASP A 40 -48.97 47.90 50.29
N ILE A 41 -49.80 48.89 50.62
CA ILE A 41 -49.94 50.15 49.87
C ILE A 41 -49.56 51.31 50.78
N VAL A 42 -48.49 52.02 50.44
CA VAL A 42 -47.98 53.16 51.20
C VAL A 42 -47.96 54.40 50.32
N ASP A 43 -48.60 55.48 50.76
CA ASP A 43 -48.74 56.74 50.01
C ASP A 43 -49.28 56.57 48.58
N GLY A 44 -50.16 55.58 48.38
CA GLY A 44 -50.76 55.26 47.08
C GLY A 44 -49.88 54.43 46.14
N PHE A 45 -48.71 53.96 46.60
CA PHE A 45 -47.82 53.10 45.83
C PHE A 45 -47.74 51.70 46.42
N PHE A 46 -47.59 50.68 45.57
CA PHE A 46 -47.24 49.32 46.01
C PHE A 46 -45.85 49.33 46.67
N GLU A 47 -45.75 48.75 47.86
CA GLU A 47 -44.55 48.77 48.68
C GLU A 47 -44.38 47.41 49.39
N GLY A 48 -43.15 47.00 49.71
CA GLY A 48 -42.90 45.76 50.44
C GLY A 48 -43.24 44.50 49.62
N GLN A 49 -43.56 43.39 50.28
CA GLN A 49 -43.88 42.12 49.61
C GLN A 49 -45.31 42.14 49.06
N GLY A 50 -45.50 41.69 47.83
CA GLY A 50 -46.83 41.60 47.24
C GLY A 50 -46.92 40.67 46.04
N ARG A 51 -48.15 40.50 45.56
CA ARG A 51 -48.50 39.75 44.35
C ARG A 51 -49.34 40.64 43.43
N LEU A 52 -48.94 40.73 42.18
CA LEU A 52 -49.67 41.41 41.11
C LEU A 52 -50.03 40.39 40.02
N ASP A 53 -51.32 40.12 39.86
CA ASP A 53 -51.86 39.33 38.75
C ASP A 53 -52.38 40.30 37.69
N TYR A 54 -51.76 40.35 36.51
CA TYR A 54 -52.18 41.24 35.41
C TYR A 54 -53.31 40.61 34.60
N ASP A 55 -54.14 41.44 33.95
CA ASP A 55 -55.27 40.97 33.12
C ASP A 55 -54.81 40.17 31.89
N ASN A 56 -53.62 40.48 31.37
CA ASN A 56 -53.00 39.75 30.27
C ASN A 56 -52.46 38.35 30.66
N GLY A 57 -52.64 37.92 31.91
CA GLY A 57 -52.20 36.63 32.42
C GLY A 57 -50.81 36.62 33.08
N GLU A 58 -50.04 37.72 33.00
CA GLU A 58 -48.78 37.86 33.71
C GLU A 58 -48.99 37.83 35.23
N LYS A 59 -47.98 37.34 35.97
CA LYS A 59 -48.02 37.30 37.43
C LYS A 59 -46.67 37.64 38.01
N TYR A 60 -46.61 38.61 38.91
CA TYR A 60 -45.42 38.90 39.70
C TYR A 60 -45.68 38.65 41.17
N VAL A 61 -44.76 37.97 41.86
CA VAL A 61 -44.75 37.79 43.30
C VAL A 61 -43.38 38.18 43.82
N GLY A 62 -43.31 39.21 44.67
CA GLY A 62 -42.04 39.67 45.22
C GLY A 62 -42.12 41.06 45.82
N SER A 63 -40.96 41.69 46.00
CA SER A 63 -40.88 43.02 46.58
C SER A 63 -41.26 44.13 45.58
N PHE A 64 -41.85 45.20 46.09
CA PHE A 64 -42.21 46.44 45.42
C PHE A 64 -41.60 47.64 46.13
N LYS A 65 -41.26 48.68 45.37
CA LYS A 65 -40.82 49.98 45.89
C LYS A 65 -41.37 51.09 45.02
N LYS A 66 -42.16 52.00 45.60
CA LYS A 66 -42.83 53.09 44.87
C LYS A 66 -43.60 52.60 43.64
N GLY A 67 -44.32 51.49 43.77
CA GLY A 67 -45.15 50.92 42.71
C GLY A 67 -44.40 50.06 41.68
N LEU A 68 -43.07 49.98 41.73
CA LEU A 68 -42.26 49.23 40.77
C LEU A 68 -41.73 47.93 41.40
N MET A 69 -41.63 46.87 40.60
CA MET A 69 -40.95 45.63 40.99
C MET A 69 -39.51 45.94 41.39
N HIS A 70 -39.10 45.54 42.59
CA HIS A 70 -37.80 45.90 43.17
C HIS A 70 -37.37 44.87 44.21
N GLY A 71 -36.09 44.50 44.32
CA GLY A 71 -35.65 43.46 45.25
C GLY A 71 -35.77 42.06 44.64
N HIS A 72 -36.09 41.03 45.41
CA HIS A 72 -36.24 39.67 44.85
C HIS A 72 -37.71 39.38 44.52
N GLY A 73 -37.95 38.62 43.46
CA GLY A 73 -39.27 38.21 43.06
C GLY A 73 -39.29 37.13 41.99
N ARG A 74 -40.50 36.66 41.67
CA ARG A 74 -40.79 35.68 40.63
C ARG A 74 -41.85 36.26 39.68
N HIS A 75 -41.53 36.35 38.39
CA HIS A 75 -42.41 36.86 37.34
C HIS A 75 -42.73 35.74 36.33
N VAL A 76 -44.01 35.44 36.16
CA VAL A 76 -44.55 34.65 35.05
C VAL A 76 -44.98 35.63 33.95
N PHE A 77 -44.28 35.60 32.82
CA PHE A 77 -44.55 36.45 31.67
C PHE A 77 -45.78 35.95 30.86
N ALA A 78 -46.29 36.80 29.97
CA ALA A 78 -47.51 36.51 29.20
C ALA A 78 -47.34 35.33 28.24
N ASP A 79 -46.11 35.09 27.77
CA ASP A 79 -45.77 33.93 26.95
C ASP A 79 -45.76 32.62 27.78
N GLY A 80 -45.65 32.70 29.11
CA GLY A 80 -45.51 31.58 30.03
C GLY A 80 -44.07 31.36 30.53
N SER A 81 -43.11 32.15 30.07
CA SER A 81 -41.74 32.17 30.59
C SER A 81 -41.74 32.57 32.08
N ILE A 82 -40.80 32.06 32.86
CA ILE A 82 -40.71 32.29 34.30
C ILE A 82 -39.33 32.85 34.63
N TYR A 83 -39.28 34.02 35.25
CA TYR A 83 -38.08 34.57 35.86
C TYR A 83 -38.17 34.53 37.38
N GLU A 84 -37.09 34.15 38.04
CA GLU A 84 -36.92 34.25 39.49
C GLU A 84 -35.56 34.88 39.80
N GLY A 85 -35.55 36.03 40.48
CA GLY A 85 -34.31 36.75 40.72
C GLY A 85 -34.51 38.19 41.19
N GLU A 86 -33.48 39.00 40.95
CA GLU A 86 -33.40 40.40 41.34
C GLU A 86 -34.11 41.35 40.34
N PHE A 87 -34.77 42.36 40.89
CA PHE A 87 -35.48 43.42 40.16
C PHE A 87 -34.99 44.78 40.64
N HIS A 88 -34.86 45.73 39.71
CA HIS A 88 -34.58 47.12 40.02
C HIS A 88 -35.41 48.06 39.13
N ASN A 89 -36.33 48.79 39.77
CA ASN A 89 -37.21 49.77 39.12
C ASN A 89 -37.96 49.15 37.93
N GLY A 90 -38.56 47.98 38.14
CA GLY A 90 -39.35 47.26 37.14
C GLY A 90 -38.55 46.40 36.16
N ASN A 91 -37.22 46.45 36.17
CA ASN A 91 -36.38 45.66 35.25
C ASN A 91 -35.71 44.48 35.95
N LEU A 92 -35.53 43.37 35.24
CA LEU A 92 -34.65 42.28 35.67
C LEU A 92 -33.22 42.83 35.84
N GLN A 93 -32.60 42.55 36.97
CA GLN A 93 -31.31 43.12 37.38
C GLN A 93 -30.56 42.09 38.23
N GLY A 94 -29.24 42.17 38.33
CA GLY A 94 -28.50 41.30 39.26
C GLY A 94 -28.57 39.83 38.86
N ARG A 95 -28.55 38.90 39.81
CA ARG A 95 -28.63 37.46 39.50
C ARG A 95 -30.07 36.95 39.45
N GLY A 96 -30.34 36.05 38.52
CA GLY A 96 -31.62 35.35 38.44
C GLY A 96 -31.58 34.12 37.54
N GLU A 97 -32.69 33.40 37.53
CA GLU A 97 -32.97 32.28 36.65
C GLU A 97 -34.17 32.63 35.75
N LEU A 98 -34.04 32.40 34.45
CA LEU A 98 -35.09 32.56 33.44
C LEU A 98 -35.31 31.21 32.76
N LYS A 99 -36.50 30.63 32.93
CA LYS A 99 -36.96 29.47 32.19
C LYS A 99 -37.92 29.92 31.09
N THR A 100 -37.58 29.68 29.83
CA THR A 100 -38.44 29.99 28.68
C THR A 100 -39.51 28.92 28.47
N VAL A 101 -40.50 29.23 27.64
CA VAL A 101 -41.54 28.27 27.20
C VAL A 101 -40.97 27.08 26.45
N ASP A 102 -39.86 27.27 25.74
CA ASP A 102 -39.12 26.22 25.00
C ASP A 102 -38.18 25.42 25.92
N GLU A 103 -38.38 25.53 27.24
CA GLU A 103 -37.60 24.85 28.29
C GLU A 103 -36.10 25.17 28.29
N ILE A 104 -35.70 26.31 27.72
CA ILE A 104 -34.34 26.84 27.87
C ILE A 104 -34.24 27.50 29.24
N ILE A 105 -33.26 27.09 30.04
CA ILE A 105 -32.98 27.65 31.36
C ILE A 105 -31.72 28.50 31.26
N TYR A 106 -31.80 29.77 31.64
CA TYR A 106 -30.64 30.63 31.86
C TYR A 106 -30.52 31.01 33.33
N THR A 107 -29.36 30.78 33.93
CA THR A 107 -29.06 31.20 35.30
C THR A 107 -27.83 32.10 35.27
N GLY A 108 -27.97 33.40 35.55
CA GLY A 108 -26.86 34.34 35.40
C GLY A 108 -27.19 35.79 35.71
N ASP A 109 -26.34 36.70 35.22
CA ASP A 109 -26.46 38.14 35.47
C ASP A 109 -27.41 38.85 34.48
N PHE A 110 -28.19 39.79 34.99
CA PHE A 110 -29.12 40.63 34.25
C PHE A 110 -28.81 42.11 34.49
N LEU A 111 -28.91 42.92 33.43
CA LEU A 111 -28.78 44.36 33.51
C LEU A 111 -29.86 45.02 32.66
N LYS A 112 -30.79 45.74 33.31
CA LYS A 112 -31.91 46.42 32.64
C LYS A 112 -32.71 45.47 31.71
N GLY A 113 -33.02 44.28 32.21
CA GLY A 113 -33.78 43.26 31.46
C GLY A 113 -32.96 42.43 30.47
N MET A 114 -31.69 42.76 30.23
CA MET A 114 -30.83 42.03 29.28
C MET A 114 -29.93 41.01 30.00
N LEU A 115 -29.85 39.80 29.46
CA LEU A 115 -28.88 38.78 29.88
C LEU A 115 -27.46 39.28 29.57
N THR A 116 -26.60 39.33 30.58
CA THR A 116 -25.23 39.84 30.48
C THR A 116 -24.31 39.10 31.45
N GLY A 117 -23.00 39.37 31.41
CA GLY A 117 -22.08 38.86 32.43
C GLY A 117 -21.97 37.34 32.39
N ASN A 118 -21.74 36.69 33.54
CA ASN A 118 -21.56 35.25 33.58
C ASN A 118 -22.91 34.54 33.79
N GLY A 119 -23.11 33.43 33.09
CA GLY A 119 -24.27 32.59 33.32
C GLY A 119 -24.14 31.19 32.73
N GLU A 120 -25.14 30.38 33.03
CA GLU A 120 -25.31 29.02 32.53
C GLU A 120 -26.56 28.97 31.66
N ILE A 121 -26.47 28.35 30.48
CA ILE A 121 -27.62 28.10 29.59
C ILE A 121 -27.76 26.58 29.45
N ILE A 122 -28.95 26.06 29.70
CA ILE A 122 -29.28 24.64 29.53
C ILE A 122 -30.46 24.56 28.55
N SER A 123 -30.28 23.86 27.44
CA SER A 123 -31.35 23.51 26.50
C SER A 123 -31.49 21.99 26.51
N SER A 124 -32.53 21.48 27.15
CA SER A 124 -32.80 20.03 27.21
C SER A 124 -33.23 19.48 25.85
N ALA A 125 -33.89 20.28 25.01
CA ALA A 125 -34.31 19.88 23.67
C ALA A 125 -33.12 19.69 22.72
N GLU A 126 -32.07 20.49 22.86
CA GLU A 126 -30.89 20.47 21.98
C GLU A 126 -29.67 19.78 22.62
N ASN A 127 -29.82 19.21 23.83
CA ASN A 127 -28.72 18.64 24.63
C ASN A 127 -27.54 19.62 24.84
N ILE A 128 -27.82 20.93 24.93
CA ILE A 128 -26.79 21.97 25.10
C ILE A 128 -26.65 22.36 26.57
N LYS A 129 -25.41 22.43 27.04
CA LYS A 129 -25.03 23.05 28.31
C LYS A 129 -23.91 24.05 28.07
N TYR A 130 -24.18 25.33 28.30
CA TYR A 130 -23.20 26.40 28.22
C TYR A 130 -22.94 27.00 29.59
N LYS A 131 -21.69 27.36 29.86
CA LYS A 131 -21.28 28.13 31.03
C LYS A 131 -20.21 29.15 30.64
N GLY A 132 -20.49 30.42 30.83
CA GLY A 132 -19.55 31.48 30.47
C GLY A 132 -20.21 32.85 30.37
N GLU A 133 -19.54 33.76 29.67
CA GLU A 133 -20.07 35.10 29.45
C GLU A 133 -21.21 35.10 28.42
N VAL A 134 -22.34 35.70 28.75
CA VAL A 134 -23.50 35.83 27.86
C VAL A 134 -23.74 37.30 27.57
N LYS A 135 -24.18 37.61 26.35
CA LYS A 135 -24.67 38.94 25.99
C LYS A 135 -25.85 38.81 25.04
N ASN A 136 -27.03 39.24 25.48
CA ASN A 136 -28.28 39.21 24.68
C ASN A 136 -28.52 37.84 24.04
N TRP A 137 -28.62 36.79 24.86
CA TRP A 137 -28.84 35.40 24.44
C TRP A 137 -27.74 34.77 23.58
N ARG A 138 -26.61 35.45 23.36
CA ARG A 138 -25.46 34.91 22.62
C ARG A 138 -24.31 34.62 23.55
N TYR A 139 -23.65 33.50 23.31
CA TYR A 139 -22.34 33.20 23.90
C TYR A 139 -21.35 34.31 23.55
N HIS A 140 -20.62 34.77 24.55
CA HIS A 140 -19.65 35.84 24.44
C HIS A 140 -18.46 35.58 25.36
N GLY A 141 -17.39 36.38 25.20
CA GLY A 141 -16.23 36.31 26.10
C GLY A 141 -15.71 34.89 26.29
N LYS A 142 -15.31 34.52 27.50
CA LYS A 142 -14.88 33.16 27.79
C LYS A 142 -16.04 32.26 28.20
N GLY A 143 -16.05 31.03 27.70
CA GLY A 143 -17.03 30.04 28.12
C GLY A 143 -16.68 28.62 27.73
N MET A 144 -17.56 27.71 28.16
CA MET A 144 -17.54 26.30 27.81
C MET A 144 -18.94 25.90 27.35
N ILE A 145 -19.04 25.22 26.20
CA ILE A 145 -20.26 24.60 25.70
C ILE A 145 -20.05 23.10 25.58
N ALA A 146 -21.04 22.32 26.01
CA ALA A 146 -21.14 20.89 25.75
C ALA A 146 -22.42 20.66 24.94
N THR A 147 -22.29 19.90 23.86
CA THR A 147 -23.39 19.41 23.01
C THR A 147 -23.41 17.89 23.07
N GLU A 148 -24.32 17.26 22.33
CA GLU A 148 -24.35 15.80 22.18
C GLU A 148 -23.04 15.25 21.56
N ASP A 149 -22.44 15.99 20.62
CA ASP A 149 -21.31 15.50 19.82
C ASP A 149 -19.93 16.03 20.28
N SER A 150 -19.90 17.14 21.03
CA SER A 150 -18.65 17.86 21.28
C SER A 150 -18.64 18.70 22.55
N THR A 151 -17.45 19.05 23.00
CA THR A 151 -17.22 20.13 23.97
C THR A 151 -16.30 21.19 23.39
N TYR A 152 -16.63 22.46 23.58
CA TYR A 152 -15.74 23.57 23.28
C TYR A 152 -15.50 24.43 24.52
N SER A 153 -14.25 24.80 24.77
CA SER A 153 -13.85 25.71 25.82
C SER A 153 -12.92 26.78 25.25
N GLY A 154 -13.34 28.03 25.24
CA GLY A 154 -12.59 29.10 24.60
C GLY A 154 -13.31 30.44 24.56
N ASP A 155 -12.84 31.33 23.70
CA ASP A 155 -13.46 32.63 23.49
C ASP A 155 -14.65 32.54 22.51
N PHE A 156 -15.67 33.36 22.74
CA PHE A 156 -16.87 33.45 21.91
C PHE A 156 -17.10 34.89 21.47
N LYS A 157 -17.53 35.05 20.21
CA LYS A 157 -17.96 36.32 19.66
C LYS A 157 -19.29 36.13 18.94
N THR A 158 -20.31 36.83 19.42
CA THR A 158 -21.66 36.81 18.84
C THR A 158 -22.22 35.39 18.63
N GLY A 159 -21.98 34.50 19.58
CA GLY A 159 -22.46 33.10 19.54
C GLY A 159 -21.55 32.11 18.81
N LEU A 160 -20.47 32.58 18.16
CA LEU A 160 -19.54 31.72 17.42
C LEU A 160 -18.22 31.56 18.18
N TYR A 161 -17.55 30.41 17.98
CA TYR A 161 -16.18 30.20 18.46
C TYR A 161 -15.25 31.26 17.86
N HIS A 162 -14.42 31.85 18.70
CA HIS A 162 -13.50 32.92 18.33
C HIS A 162 -12.25 32.88 19.21
N GLY A 163 -11.22 33.65 18.88
CA GLY A 163 -10.03 33.78 19.73
C GLY A 163 -9.37 32.42 19.96
N LYS A 164 -8.98 32.11 21.20
CA LYS A 164 -8.34 30.83 21.53
C LYS A 164 -9.33 29.86 22.14
N GLY A 165 -9.26 28.59 21.77
CA GLY A 165 -10.08 27.56 22.38
C GLY A 165 -9.62 26.14 22.12
N THR A 166 -10.32 25.21 22.76
CA THR A 166 -10.19 23.77 22.55
C THR A 166 -11.56 23.21 22.21
N LEU A 167 -11.68 22.56 21.06
CA LEU A 167 -12.86 21.81 20.60
C LEU A 167 -12.52 20.32 20.65
N THR A 168 -13.29 19.53 21.39
CA THR A 168 -13.14 18.08 21.48
C THR A 168 -14.42 17.43 20.98
N TYR A 169 -14.33 16.65 19.91
CA TYR A 169 -15.39 15.80 19.42
C TYR A 169 -15.29 14.43 20.09
N TYR A 170 -16.40 13.87 20.57
CA TYR A 170 -16.36 12.63 21.34
C TYR A 170 -15.78 11.43 20.57
N ASP A 171 -15.98 11.38 19.25
CA ASP A 171 -15.59 10.24 18.41
C ASP A 171 -14.51 10.53 17.35
N SER A 172 -14.16 11.80 17.08
CA SER A 172 -13.37 12.16 15.89
C SER A 172 -12.07 12.92 16.16
N GLY A 173 -11.86 13.44 17.38
CA GLY A 173 -10.60 14.10 17.73
C GLY A 173 -10.76 15.42 18.47
N SER A 174 -9.68 16.20 18.53
CA SER A 174 -9.66 17.50 19.20
C SER A 174 -8.85 18.52 18.44
N TYR A 175 -9.30 19.77 18.42
CA TYR A 175 -8.54 20.94 17.97
C TYR A 175 -8.26 21.86 19.14
N THR A 176 -7.04 22.33 19.29
CA THR A 176 -6.66 23.41 20.23
C THR A 176 -5.91 24.49 19.47
N GLY A 177 -6.46 25.69 19.42
CA GLY A 177 -5.86 26.75 18.61
C GLY A 177 -6.71 28.00 18.52
N GLU A 178 -6.48 28.76 17.46
CA GLU A 178 -7.21 29.97 17.15
C GLU A 178 -8.49 29.69 16.32
N PHE A 179 -9.52 30.50 16.55
CA PHE A 179 -10.82 30.41 15.90
C PHE A 179 -11.24 31.76 15.34
N GLU A 180 -11.81 31.74 14.14
CA GLU A 180 -12.45 32.90 13.54
C GLU A 180 -13.81 32.51 12.96
N SER A 181 -14.85 33.22 13.39
CA SER A 181 -16.23 33.02 12.94
C SER A 181 -16.69 31.56 12.98
N GLY A 182 -16.32 30.81 14.02
CA GLY A 182 -16.70 29.41 14.20
C GLY A 182 -15.76 28.38 13.54
N THR A 183 -14.75 28.81 12.78
CA THR A 183 -13.84 27.92 12.04
C THR A 183 -12.42 27.97 12.60
N PHE A 184 -11.64 26.90 12.38
CA PHE A 184 -10.21 26.89 12.72
C PHE A 184 -9.47 27.94 11.87
N ASN A 185 -8.71 28.79 12.53
CA ASN A 185 -7.93 29.85 11.89
C ASN A 185 -6.63 30.07 12.67
N GLY A 186 -5.64 30.77 12.12
CA GLY A 186 -4.39 31.04 12.85
C GLY A 186 -3.59 29.78 13.18
N GLN A 187 -2.93 29.71 14.35
CA GLN A 187 -2.14 28.55 14.76
C GLN A 187 -2.99 27.57 15.59
N GLY A 188 -2.78 26.26 15.39
CA GLY A 188 -3.45 25.24 16.19
C GLY A 188 -2.88 23.84 16.06
N VAL A 189 -3.32 22.98 16.98
CA VAL A 189 -3.01 21.56 17.05
C VAL A 189 -4.30 20.76 16.86
N TYR A 190 -4.36 19.92 15.85
CA TYR A 190 -5.45 18.98 15.61
C TYR A 190 -4.98 17.55 15.87
N LYS A 191 -5.75 16.80 16.64
CA LYS A 191 -5.52 15.39 16.95
C LYS A 191 -6.71 14.60 16.45
N SER A 192 -6.49 13.57 15.63
CA SER A 192 -7.54 12.71 15.08
C SER A 192 -7.05 11.27 15.05
N GLY A 193 -7.64 10.42 15.89
CA GLY A 193 -7.17 9.05 16.09
C GLY A 193 -5.68 9.02 16.46
N ASN A 194 -4.87 8.42 15.59
CA ASN A 194 -3.42 8.29 15.77
C ASN A 194 -2.60 9.41 15.12
N ALA A 195 -3.25 10.40 14.49
CA ALA A 195 -2.59 11.49 13.79
C ALA A 195 -2.66 12.80 14.58
N ILE A 196 -1.57 13.55 14.55
CA ILE A 196 -1.43 14.89 15.13
C ILE A 196 -0.92 15.82 14.03
N TYR A 197 -1.59 16.96 13.86
CA TYR A 197 -1.10 18.07 13.08
C TYR A 197 -0.92 19.29 13.97
N GLU A 198 0.21 19.97 13.86
CA GLU A 198 0.49 21.26 14.48
C GLU A 198 0.90 22.26 13.41
N GLY A 199 0.16 23.36 13.27
CA GLY A 199 0.49 24.35 12.24
C GLY A 199 -0.61 25.36 12.02
N ARG A 200 -0.56 26.00 10.85
CA ARG A 200 -1.47 27.10 10.51
C ARG A 200 -2.72 26.62 9.79
N TYR A 201 -3.83 27.28 10.11
CA TYR A 201 -5.16 27.05 9.58
C TYR A 201 -5.71 28.31 8.92
N LYS A 202 -6.54 28.13 7.90
CA LYS A 202 -7.37 29.18 7.32
C LYS A 202 -8.69 28.57 6.87
N ASP A 203 -9.79 29.15 7.34
CA ASP A 203 -11.15 28.74 6.99
C ASP A 203 -11.40 27.23 7.21
N GLY A 204 -10.83 26.66 8.28
CA GLY A 204 -10.95 25.24 8.61
C GLY A 204 -9.94 24.29 7.94
N SER A 205 -9.13 24.77 6.99
CA SER A 205 -8.17 23.96 6.25
C SER A 205 -6.71 24.20 6.67
N LEU A 206 -5.88 23.16 6.57
CA LEU A 206 -4.43 23.25 6.78
C LEU A 206 -3.80 24.16 5.72
N THR A 207 -2.95 25.10 6.14
CA THR A 207 -2.26 26.02 5.22
C THR A 207 -0.92 26.49 5.77
N GLY A 208 0.06 26.71 4.89
CA GLY A 208 1.37 27.21 5.29
C GLY A 208 2.18 26.16 6.04
N GLN A 209 3.11 26.59 6.89
CA GLN A 209 4.03 25.67 7.60
C GLN A 209 3.32 24.88 8.71
N GLY A 210 3.64 23.59 8.82
CA GLY A 210 3.17 22.74 9.90
C GLY A 210 3.95 21.43 10.02
N THR A 211 3.63 20.69 11.07
CA THR A 211 4.14 19.37 11.39
C THR A 211 2.97 18.40 11.46
N TYR A 212 3.03 17.33 10.69
CA TYR A 212 2.14 16.19 10.76
C TYR A 212 2.89 14.99 11.34
N SER A 213 2.24 14.21 12.18
CA SER A 213 2.82 13.01 12.78
C SER A 213 1.74 11.97 13.02
N LYS A 214 1.96 10.72 12.60
CA LYS A 214 1.17 9.56 12.99
C LYS A 214 1.91 8.72 14.03
N ILE A 215 1.15 8.00 14.86
CA ILE A 215 1.72 7.12 15.89
C ILE A 215 2.50 5.92 15.33
N ASP A 216 2.23 5.53 14.08
CA ASP A 216 2.85 4.41 13.36
C ASP A 216 4.25 4.74 12.79
N GLY A 217 4.64 6.02 12.77
CA GLY A 217 6.01 6.44 12.46
C GLY A 217 6.11 7.54 11.40
N GLU A 218 5.07 7.73 10.56
CA GLU A 218 5.11 8.75 9.51
C GLU A 218 5.14 10.17 10.12
N THR A 219 6.07 11.00 9.68
CA THR A 219 6.15 12.42 10.05
C THR A 219 6.40 13.30 8.85
N TYR A 220 5.69 14.43 8.74
CA TYR A 220 5.95 15.43 7.70
C TYR A 220 6.13 16.82 8.33
N ILE A 221 7.19 17.52 7.96
CA ILE A 221 7.47 18.89 8.39
C ILE A 221 7.63 19.74 7.13
N GLY A 222 6.71 20.66 6.87
CA GLY A 222 6.75 21.45 5.64
C GLY A 222 5.51 22.28 5.40
N GLN A 223 5.29 22.71 4.16
CA GLN A 223 4.11 23.50 3.81
C GLN A 223 2.91 22.61 3.46
N PHE A 224 1.73 23.14 3.76
CA PHE A 224 0.45 22.51 3.51
C PHE A 224 -0.43 23.46 2.70
N ASP A 225 -1.29 22.88 1.87
CA ASP A 225 -2.36 23.58 1.19
C ASP A 225 -3.55 22.63 1.05
N ASN A 226 -4.67 22.95 1.72
CA ASN A 226 -5.89 22.15 1.70
C ASN A 226 -5.65 20.66 2.01
N TRP A 227 -4.97 20.38 3.12
CA TRP A 227 -4.68 19.02 3.60
C TRP A 227 -3.64 18.23 2.78
N VAL A 228 -2.95 18.88 1.85
CA VAL A 228 -1.95 18.23 1.00
C VAL A 228 -0.57 18.84 1.23
N TYR A 229 0.48 18.01 1.26
CA TYR A 229 1.88 18.45 1.33
C TYR A 229 2.23 19.28 0.09
N LYS A 230 2.88 20.42 0.31
CA LYS A 230 3.21 21.38 -0.75
C LYS A 230 4.52 22.09 -0.45
N GLY A 231 5.23 22.53 -1.50
CA GLY A 231 6.44 23.32 -1.36
C GLY A 231 7.53 22.56 -0.61
N GLU A 232 8.46 23.28 0.01
CA GLU A 232 9.56 22.65 0.74
C GLU A 232 9.07 21.91 1.98
N GLY A 233 9.53 20.66 2.14
CA GLY A 233 9.27 19.85 3.32
C GLY A 233 10.20 18.66 3.48
N GLN A 234 10.01 17.95 4.59
CA GLN A 234 10.67 16.70 4.95
C GLN A 234 9.61 15.69 5.41
N LEU A 235 9.50 14.57 4.68
CA LEU A 235 8.69 13.41 5.04
C LEU A 235 9.63 12.31 5.59
N THR A 236 9.30 11.73 6.73
CA THR A 236 9.81 10.44 7.18
C THR A 236 8.66 9.45 7.09
N ASP A 237 8.83 8.34 6.37
CA ASP A 237 7.80 7.31 6.24
C ASP A 237 7.75 6.36 7.45
N GLU A 238 6.82 5.40 7.44
CA GLU A 238 6.63 4.40 8.51
C GLU A 238 7.85 3.48 8.69
N ASP A 239 8.66 3.29 7.63
CA ASP A 239 9.88 2.49 7.64
C ASP A 239 11.10 3.29 8.14
N GLY A 240 10.96 4.60 8.32
CA GLY A 240 12.01 5.53 8.76
C GLY A 240 12.82 6.16 7.63
N ASN A 241 12.45 5.95 6.37
CA ASN A 241 13.13 6.58 5.23
C ASN A 241 12.75 8.06 5.16
N GLN A 242 13.73 8.91 4.83
CA GLN A 242 13.54 10.35 4.77
C GLN A 242 13.52 10.86 3.33
N TYR A 243 12.60 11.78 3.05
CA TYR A 243 12.41 12.43 1.77
C TYR A 243 12.37 13.94 2.00
N ILE A 244 13.30 14.68 1.41
CA ILE A 244 13.50 16.11 1.65
C ILE A 244 13.46 16.84 0.31
N GLY A 245 12.61 17.85 0.14
CA GLY A 245 12.60 18.66 -1.08
C GLY A 245 11.26 19.33 -1.35
N THR A 246 10.99 19.62 -2.62
CA THR A 246 9.75 20.25 -3.04
C THR A 246 8.64 19.21 -3.24
N PHE A 247 7.50 19.41 -2.58
CA PHE A 247 6.29 18.59 -2.69
C PHE A 247 5.23 19.28 -3.54
N GLN A 248 4.56 18.50 -4.39
CA GLN A 248 3.39 18.92 -5.15
C GLN A 248 2.35 17.78 -5.12
N TYR A 249 1.12 18.12 -4.74
CA TYR A 249 0.02 17.14 -4.59
C TYR A 249 0.34 15.96 -3.66
N GLY A 250 1.15 16.18 -2.62
CA GLY A 250 1.50 15.14 -1.64
C GLY A 250 2.76 14.35 -1.99
N GLU A 251 3.29 14.48 -3.21
CA GLU A 251 4.46 13.73 -3.68
C GLU A 251 5.64 14.66 -3.94
N LEU A 252 6.86 14.13 -3.88
CA LEU A 252 8.05 14.87 -4.29
C LEU A 252 8.02 15.15 -5.80
N ASP A 253 8.15 16.42 -6.17
CA ASP A 253 8.15 16.90 -7.55
C ASP A 253 9.09 18.12 -7.65
N GLY A 254 10.20 17.95 -8.37
CA GLY A 254 11.31 18.89 -8.41
C GLY A 254 12.54 18.40 -7.63
N ALA A 255 13.41 19.32 -7.25
CA ALA A 255 14.67 18.97 -6.58
C ALA A 255 14.42 18.40 -5.18
N GLY A 256 15.15 17.34 -4.84
CA GLY A 256 15.04 16.72 -3.53
C GLY A 256 16.18 15.78 -3.18
N SER A 257 16.02 15.11 -2.05
CA SER A 257 16.91 14.07 -1.56
C SER A 257 16.10 12.97 -0.87
N TYR A 258 16.59 11.74 -0.96
CA TYR A 258 16.08 10.58 -0.25
C TYR A 258 17.21 9.98 0.59
N ILE A 259 16.89 9.52 1.80
CA ILE A 259 17.82 8.84 2.71
C ILE A 259 17.08 7.61 3.25
N GLY A 260 17.46 6.44 2.75
CA GLY A 260 16.92 5.16 3.18
C GLY A 260 17.55 4.68 4.49
N VAL A 261 16.78 3.95 5.28
CA VAL A 261 17.28 3.31 6.52
C VAL A 261 18.33 2.23 6.26
N ASP A 262 18.36 1.69 5.05
CA ASP A 262 19.37 0.76 4.54
C ASP A 262 20.72 1.43 4.24
N GLY A 263 20.80 2.77 4.37
CA GLY A 263 21.98 3.58 4.05
C GLY A 263 22.03 4.08 2.60
N SER A 264 21.07 3.69 1.77
CA SER A 264 20.93 4.27 0.43
C SER A 264 20.55 5.75 0.52
N HIS A 265 21.02 6.55 -0.42
CA HIS A 265 20.66 7.97 -0.48
C HIS A 265 20.71 8.50 -1.91
N TYR A 266 19.73 9.31 -2.25
CA TYR A 266 19.61 9.95 -3.55
C TYR A 266 19.59 11.47 -3.38
N ARG A 267 20.17 12.19 -4.34
CA ARG A 267 20.02 13.64 -4.48
C ARG A 267 19.87 13.98 -5.96
N GLY A 268 18.77 14.63 -6.32
CA GLY A 268 18.46 14.95 -7.72
C GLY A 268 17.02 15.40 -7.87
N ASP A 269 16.52 15.41 -9.11
CA ASP A 269 15.13 15.73 -9.36
C ASP A 269 14.21 14.52 -9.10
N PHE A 270 12.96 14.83 -8.76
CA PHE A 270 11.87 13.88 -8.56
C PHE A 270 10.71 14.27 -9.47
N LYS A 271 9.95 13.26 -9.90
CA LYS A 271 8.66 13.45 -10.56
C LYS A 271 7.68 12.41 -10.06
N ASN A 272 6.56 12.86 -9.49
CA ASN A 272 5.55 11.99 -8.88
C ASN A 272 6.17 10.98 -7.90
N GLY A 273 7.02 11.47 -6.98
CA GLY A 273 7.69 10.67 -5.96
C GLY A 273 8.82 9.75 -6.46
N ARG A 274 9.16 9.75 -7.74
CA ARG A 274 10.22 8.89 -8.32
C ARG A 274 11.43 9.69 -8.79
N TYR A 275 12.62 9.11 -8.71
CA TYR A 275 13.84 9.72 -9.27
C TYR A 275 13.63 10.06 -10.75
N HIS A 276 13.97 11.28 -11.12
CA HIS A 276 13.81 11.82 -12.46
C HIS A 276 14.92 12.83 -12.75
N GLY A 277 15.10 13.23 -14.01
CA GLY A 277 16.04 14.30 -14.35
C GLY A 277 17.48 13.92 -14.03
N GLU A 278 18.32 14.88 -13.64
CA GLU A 278 19.71 14.60 -13.22
C GLU A 278 19.73 14.25 -11.73
N GLY A 279 20.57 13.28 -11.35
CA GLY A 279 20.69 12.89 -9.95
C GLY A 279 21.92 12.05 -9.63
N LYS A 280 22.13 11.86 -8.33
CA LYS A 280 23.16 11.00 -7.76
C LYS A 280 22.50 10.04 -6.76
N LEU A 281 22.60 8.74 -7.01
CA LEU A 281 22.14 7.66 -6.13
C LEU A 281 23.34 6.94 -5.55
N ILE A 282 23.36 6.70 -4.25
CA ILE A 282 24.29 5.80 -3.57
C ILE A 282 23.46 4.72 -2.90
N LEU A 283 23.77 3.45 -3.16
CA LEU A 283 23.05 2.30 -2.61
C LEU A 283 23.72 1.78 -1.33
N ALA A 284 23.03 0.89 -0.61
CA ALA A 284 23.52 0.28 0.63
C ALA A 284 24.85 -0.47 0.45
N ASP A 285 25.10 -1.04 -0.72
CA ASP A 285 26.37 -1.70 -1.09
C ASP A 285 27.51 -0.71 -1.40
N SER A 286 27.28 0.59 -1.21
CA SER A 286 28.16 1.71 -1.55
C SER A 286 28.37 1.92 -3.05
N SER A 287 27.60 1.26 -3.92
CA SER A 287 27.60 1.62 -5.34
C SER A 287 27.00 3.02 -5.54
N GLU A 288 27.57 3.78 -6.46
CA GLU A 288 27.26 5.19 -6.71
C GLU A 288 26.93 5.37 -8.19
N TYR A 289 25.71 5.78 -8.51
CA TYR A 289 25.32 6.22 -9.84
C TYR A 289 25.18 7.75 -9.86
N THR A 290 25.77 8.41 -10.86
CA THR A 290 25.58 9.84 -11.14
C THR A 290 25.19 10.00 -12.60
N GLY A 291 23.99 10.51 -12.89
CA GLY A 291 23.49 10.65 -14.26
C GLY A 291 21.99 10.92 -14.31
N ARG A 292 21.37 10.65 -15.46
CA ARG A 292 19.93 10.88 -15.63
C ARG A 292 19.07 9.74 -15.11
N PHE A 293 17.86 10.09 -14.68
CA PHE A 293 16.84 9.17 -14.19
C PHE A 293 15.53 9.38 -14.94
N GLN A 294 14.80 8.29 -15.16
CA GLN A 294 13.44 8.30 -15.69
C GLN A 294 12.60 7.22 -14.99
N TYR A 295 11.52 7.63 -14.34
CA TYR A 295 10.62 6.75 -13.56
C TYR A 295 11.35 5.89 -12.52
N GLY A 296 12.33 6.45 -11.82
CA GLY A 296 13.09 5.75 -10.78
C GLY A 296 14.28 4.93 -11.29
N LYS A 297 14.51 4.86 -12.61
CA LYS A 297 15.58 4.06 -13.22
C LYS A 297 16.65 4.92 -13.89
N TYR A 298 17.89 4.42 -13.96
CA TYR A 298 18.97 5.03 -14.73
C TYR A 298 18.56 5.22 -16.20
N HIS A 299 18.89 6.37 -16.77
CA HIS A 299 18.54 6.74 -18.13
C HIS A 299 19.58 7.73 -18.68
N GLY A 300 19.68 7.91 -20.00
CA GLY A 300 20.58 8.88 -20.61
C GLY A 300 22.04 8.69 -20.21
N ASP A 301 22.85 9.73 -20.27
CA ASP A 301 24.26 9.67 -19.88
C ASP A 301 24.42 9.55 -18.35
N GLY A 302 25.36 8.73 -17.88
CA GLY A 302 25.66 8.54 -16.47
C GLY A 302 26.90 7.68 -16.19
N VAL A 303 27.36 7.75 -14.94
CA VAL A 303 28.53 7.05 -14.39
C VAL A 303 28.07 6.17 -13.23
N LEU A 304 28.35 4.87 -13.27
CA LEU A 304 28.16 3.95 -12.15
C LEU A 304 29.53 3.52 -11.59
N LYS A 305 29.75 3.73 -10.29
CA LYS A 305 30.90 3.24 -9.54
C LYS A 305 30.45 2.14 -8.59
N SER A 306 31.14 1.01 -8.54
CA SER A 306 30.84 -0.10 -7.63
C SER A 306 32.14 -0.74 -7.13
N LYS A 307 32.07 -1.53 -6.06
CA LYS A 307 33.21 -2.32 -5.59
C LYS A 307 33.21 -3.69 -6.27
N ALA A 308 34.31 -4.04 -6.94
CA ALA A 308 34.53 -5.39 -7.43
C ALA A 308 34.78 -6.37 -6.28
N SER A 309 34.66 -7.67 -6.56
CA SER A 309 34.99 -8.75 -5.62
C SER A 309 36.43 -8.71 -5.11
N SER A 310 37.34 -8.05 -5.84
CA SER A 310 38.73 -7.78 -5.44
C SER A 310 38.88 -6.66 -4.40
N GLY A 311 37.81 -5.91 -4.12
CA GLY A 311 37.81 -4.71 -3.27
C GLY A 311 38.16 -3.41 -4.01
N GLU A 312 38.52 -3.48 -5.30
CA GLU A 312 38.80 -2.31 -6.12
C GLU A 312 37.51 -1.62 -6.56
N THR A 313 37.54 -0.28 -6.65
CA THR A 313 36.43 0.48 -7.22
C THR A 313 36.48 0.41 -8.74
N VAL A 314 35.44 -0.14 -9.35
CA VAL A 314 35.22 -0.15 -10.80
C VAL A 314 34.26 0.98 -11.15
N SER A 315 34.55 1.70 -12.23
CA SER A 315 33.70 2.78 -12.75
C SER A 315 33.35 2.48 -14.19
N VAL A 316 32.07 2.54 -14.53
CA VAL A 316 31.57 2.48 -15.91
C VAL A 316 30.84 3.78 -16.24
N GLU A 317 31.11 4.34 -17.41
CA GLU A 317 30.53 5.61 -17.86
C GLU A 317 29.91 5.43 -19.25
N GLY A 318 28.73 6.01 -19.46
CA GLY A 318 28.11 6.12 -20.77
C GLY A 318 26.59 6.17 -20.69
N LYS A 319 25.86 5.56 -21.65
CA LYS A 319 24.40 5.73 -21.75
C LYS A 319 23.62 4.58 -21.13
N TRP A 320 22.49 4.94 -20.53
CA TRP A 320 21.53 4.06 -19.88
C TRP A 320 20.14 4.20 -20.50
N HIS A 321 19.37 3.12 -20.54
CA HIS A 321 17.97 3.14 -20.96
C HIS A 321 17.13 2.25 -20.04
N LYS A 322 16.26 2.87 -19.23
CA LYS A 322 15.33 2.16 -18.32
C LYS A 322 16.03 1.20 -17.35
N GLY A 323 17.23 1.56 -16.90
CA GLY A 323 18.05 0.76 -15.99
C GLY A 323 19.16 -0.04 -16.67
N ASP A 324 19.16 -0.17 -18.00
CA ASP A 324 20.15 -0.98 -18.73
C ASP A 324 21.30 -0.11 -19.27
N PHE A 325 22.54 -0.58 -19.13
CA PHE A 325 23.74 0.11 -19.66
C PHE A 325 23.92 -0.21 -21.16
N VAL A 326 23.71 0.76 -22.03
CA VAL A 326 23.63 0.59 -23.50
C VAL A 326 24.82 1.16 -24.26
N TYR A 327 25.65 1.98 -23.63
CA TYR A 327 26.86 2.53 -24.24
C TYR A 327 27.92 2.76 -23.18
N ASP A 328 29.13 2.25 -23.39
CA ASP A 328 30.34 2.58 -22.64
C ASP A 328 31.11 3.66 -23.40
N SER A 329 31.14 4.88 -22.84
CA SER A 329 31.82 6.03 -23.44
C SER A 329 33.34 5.96 -23.32
N VAL A 330 33.88 5.26 -22.31
CA VAL A 330 35.33 5.14 -22.05
C VAL A 330 35.98 4.28 -23.11
N ASN A 331 35.36 3.14 -23.41
CA ASN A 331 35.85 2.21 -24.44
C ASN A 331 35.27 2.52 -25.83
N ASN A 332 34.48 3.61 -25.96
CA ASN A 332 33.72 3.96 -27.16
C ASN A 332 32.97 2.75 -27.72
N LYS A 333 32.39 1.96 -26.82
CA LYS A 333 31.73 0.70 -27.10
C LYS A 333 30.25 0.92 -26.90
N TYR A 334 29.51 1.04 -28.00
CA TYR A 334 28.09 0.73 -27.93
C TYR A 334 27.99 -0.72 -27.52
N PHE A 335 27.29 -0.96 -26.42
CA PHE A 335 26.58 -2.21 -26.32
C PHE A 335 25.46 -2.07 -27.33
N ALA A 336 25.78 -2.32 -28.61
CA ALA A 336 24.76 -2.58 -29.60
C ALA A 336 23.81 -3.56 -28.93
N PRO A 337 22.50 -3.23 -28.88
CA PRO A 337 21.54 -3.92 -28.05
C PRO A 337 21.72 -5.39 -28.39
N GLN A 338 21.90 -6.27 -27.43
CA GLN A 338 22.35 -7.64 -27.71
C GLN A 338 21.46 -8.36 -28.75
N ALA A 339 20.25 -7.83 -28.99
CA ALA A 339 19.49 -7.95 -30.24
C ALA A 339 20.27 -7.86 -31.58
N GLU A 340 21.01 -6.78 -31.86
CA GLU A 340 21.74 -6.58 -33.12
C GLU A 340 22.80 -7.64 -33.34
N LEU A 341 23.59 -7.94 -32.30
CA LEU A 341 24.56 -9.05 -32.35
C LEU A 341 23.84 -10.39 -32.54
N ALA A 342 22.74 -10.60 -31.82
CA ALA A 342 21.97 -11.81 -31.97
C ALA A 342 21.44 -11.95 -33.41
N LEU A 343 20.96 -10.88 -34.04
CA LEU A 343 20.49 -10.88 -35.43
C LEU A 343 21.63 -11.10 -36.44
N GLU A 344 22.77 -10.45 -36.23
CA GLU A 344 23.95 -10.56 -37.12
C GLU A 344 24.53 -11.98 -37.10
N TYR A 345 24.68 -12.57 -35.90
CA TYR A 345 25.31 -13.87 -35.72
C TYR A 345 24.33 -15.05 -35.77
N HIS A 346 23.01 -14.82 -35.67
CA HIS A 346 21.99 -15.88 -35.53
C HIS A 346 22.15 -17.00 -36.56
N GLN A 347 22.19 -16.63 -37.84
CA GLN A 347 22.21 -17.61 -38.92
C GLN A 347 23.51 -18.42 -38.91
N ALA A 348 24.66 -17.76 -38.79
CA ALA A 348 25.96 -18.41 -38.79
C ALA A 348 26.13 -19.35 -37.59
N LEU A 349 25.67 -18.94 -36.40
CA LEU A 349 25.68 -19.79 -35.20
C LEU A 349 24.77 -21.00 -35.35
N LEU A 350 23.55 -20.82 -35.87
CA LEU A 350 22.62 -21.93 -36.08
C LEU A 350 23.16 -22.96 -37.07
N GLU A 351 23.71 -22.50 -38.20
CA GLU A 351 24.34 -23.37 -39.20
C GLU A 351 25.51 -24.15 -38.58
N LYS A 352 26.39 -23.46 -37.83
CA LYS A 352 27.51 -24.08 -37.13
C LYS A 352 27.06 -25.16 -36.13
N GLU A 353 26.05 -24.88 -35.30
CA GLU A 353 25.50 -25.86 -34.34
C GLU A 353 24.93 -27.09 -35.06
N ILE A 354 24.16 -26.89 -36.13
CA ILE A 354 23.60 -27.98 -36.93
C ILE A 354 24.69 -28.82 -37.60
N GLU A 355 25.74 -28.19 -38.14
CA GLU A 355 26.85 -28.88 -38.77
C GLU A 355 27.69 -29.67 -37.78
N ALA A 356 27.84 -29.16 -36.55
CA ALA A 356 28.57 -29.82 -35.47
C ALA A 356 27.87 -31.10 -34.98
N VAL A 357 26.57 -31.30 -35.28
CA VAL A 357 25.85 -32.50 -34.89
C VAL A 357 26.44 -33.76 -35.56
N VAL A 358 27.01 -34.62 -34.71
CA VAL A 358 27.60 -35.89 -35.08
C VAL A 358 26.52 -36.90 -35.47
N LYS A 359 26.77 -37.61 -36.58
CA LYS A 359 25.89 -38.68 -37.08
C LYS A 359 25.72 -39.81 -36.06
N THR A 360 24.61 -40.52 -36.21
CA THR A 360 24.31 -41.72 -35.43
C THR A 360 25.44 -42.74 -35.52
N LYS A 361 25.79 -43.35 -34.38
CA LYS A 361 26.75 -44.46 -34.35
C LYS A 361 25.97 -45.76 -34.56
N LYS A 362 26.36 -46.51 -35.60
CA LYS A 362 25.73 -47.80 -35.92
C LYS A 362 25.74 -48.75 -34.72
N ASN A 363 24.69 -49.55 -34.59
CA ASN A 363 24.51 -50.58 -33.56
C ASN A 363 24.46 -50.06 -32.12
N LYS A 364 24.14 -48.77 -31.91
CA LYS A 364 23.87 -48.20 -30.59
C LYS A 364 22.67 -47.26 -30.69
N ILE A 365 21.87 -47.21 -29.62
CA ILE A 365 20.90 -46.13 -29.44
C ILE A 365 21.70 -44.90 -29.01
N ASN A 366 21.62 -43.81 -29.79
CA ASN A 366 22.27 -42.54 -29.48
C ASN A 366 21.24 -41.57 -28.90
N ALA A 367 21.72 -40.63 -28.09
CA ALA A 367 20.92 -39.53 -27.58
C ALA A 367 21.33 -38.22 -28.28
N TYR A 368 20.31 -37.44 -28.65
CA TYR A 368 20.43 -36.09 -29.17
C TYR A 368 19.73 -35.14 -28.21
N PHE A 369 20.20 -33.90 -28.13
CA PHE A 369 19.64 -32.90 -27.23
C PHE A 369 19.32 -31.61 -27.99
N LEU A 370 18.11 -31.09 -27.77
CA LEU A 370 17.70 -29.76 -28.16
C LEU A 370 17.30 -28.99 -26.90
N GLY A 371 18.10 -27.99 -26.56
CA GLY A 371 17.84 -27.04 -25.49
C GLY A 371 17.20 -25.75 -26.00
N VAL A 372 16.17 -25.27 -25.33
CA VAL A 372 15.52 -23.98 -25.64
C VAL A 372 15.38 -23.13 -24.38
N GLY A 373 16.16 -22.05 -24.29
CA GLY A 373 16.05 -21.01 -23.26
C GLY A 373 15.22 -19.87 -23.83
N GLY A 374 13.92 -19.90 -23.58
CA GLY A 374 12.94 -19.17 -24.38
C GLY A 374 12.88 -17.67 -24.08
N ASP A 375 12.71 -17.29 -22.82
CA ASP A 375 12.55 -15.89 -22.42
C ASP A 375 13.88 -15.27 -22.00
N GLY A 376 14.27 -14.20 -22.68
CA GLY A 376 15.49 -13.44 -22.45
C GLY A 376 15.42 -12.39 -21.36
N THR A 377 14.20 -12.06 -20.89
CA THR A 377 14.00 -11.01 -19.89
C THR A 377 14.43 -11.45 -18.49
N GLN A 378 14.72 -12.75 -18.29
CA GLN A 378 15.32 -13.28 -17.08
C GLN A 378 16.49 -14.22 -17.41
N SER A 379 17.60 -14.04 -16.70
CA SER A 379 18.83 -14.81 -16.86
C SER A 379 18.73 -16.26 -16.37
N VAL A 380 17.74 -16.57 -15.52
CA VAL A 380 17.58 -17.93 -14.94
C VAL A 380 17.39 -19.01 -16.01
N PHE A 381 16.67 -18.71 -17.09
CA PHE A 381 16.39 -19.68 -18.16
C PHE A 381 17.64 -20.05 -18.95
N ARG A 382 18.55 -19.08 -19.18
CA ARG A 382 19.88 -19.33 -19.75
C ARG A 382 20.71 -20.20 -18.81
N ARG A 383 20.85 -19.80 -17.54
CA ARG A 383 21.67 -20.52 -16.55
C ARG A 383 21.23 -21.96 -16.37
N GLU A 384 19.91 -22.17 -16.25
CA GLU A 384 19.32 -23.49 -16.15
C GLU A 384 19.61 -24.34 -17.39
N LEU A 385 19.42 -23.78 -18.59
CA LEU A 385 19.69 -24.53 -19.81
C LEU A 385 21.18 -24.87 -19.98
N GLU A 386 22.08 -23.95 -19.68
CA GLU A 386 23.52 -24.19 -19.70
C GLU A 386 23.91 -25.33 -18.72
N PHE A 387 23.33 -25.34 -17.52
CA PHE A 387 23.52 -26.42 -16.55
C PHE A 387 22.98 -27.76 -17.05
N VAL A 388 21.78 -27.77 -17.62
CA VAL A 388 21.15 -28.99 -18.16
C VAL A 388 21.94 -29.52 -19.36
N GLU A 389 22.39 -28.66 -20.28
CA GLU A 389 23.21 -29.10 -21.41
C GLU A 389 24.52 -29.76 -20.95
N ASP A 390 25.19 -29.19 -19.95
CA ASP A 390 26.41 -29.79 -19.41
C ASP A 390 26.13 -31.18 -18.80
N HIS A 391 25.01 -31.32 -18.08
CA HIS A 391 24.55 -32.62 -17.57
C HIS A 391 24.32 -33.62 -18.70
N PHE A 392 23.62 -33.24 -19.78
CA PHE A 392 23.38 -34.11 -20.94
C PHE A 392 24.66 -34.49 -21.66
N ARG A 393 25.55 -33.53 -21.90
CA ARG A 393 26.83 -33.72 -22.57
C ARG A 393 27.70 -34.71 -21.80
N ASN A 394 27.87 -34.49 -20.50
CA ASN A 394 28.81 -35.24 -19.67
C ASN A 394 28.21 -36.56 -19.16
N GLN A 395 26.95 -36.56 -18.74
CA GLN A 395 26.33 -37.73 -18.11
C GLN A 395 25.48 -38.58 -19.05
N LEU A 396 25.05 -38.06 -20.20
CA LEU A 396 24.16 -38.77 -21.14
C LEU A 396 24.78 -39.00 -22.53
N ASP A 397 26.07 -38.72 -22.71
CA ASP A 397 26.84 -38.96 -23.96
C ASP A 397 26.23 -38.26 -25.19
N THR A 398 25.69 -37.04 -24.99
CA THR A 398 25.25 -36.17 -26.09
C THR A 398 26.38 -35.27 -26.60
N GLY A 399 27.64 -35.52 -26.22
CA GLY A 399 28.80 -34.76 -26.71
C GLY A 399 28.86 -34.73 -28.25
N GLY A 400 28.80 -33.51 -28.81
CA GLY A 400 28.72 -33.28 -30.25
C GLY A 400 27.34 -33.59 -30.87
N ARG A 401 26.27 -33.74 -30.07
CA ARG A 401 24.89 -34.02 -30.51
C ARG A 401 23.85 -33.18 -29.77
N SER A 402 24.30 -32.07 -29.20
CA SER A 402 23.47 -31.08 -28.52
C SER A 402 23.39 -29.82 -29.39
N ILE A 403 22.21 -29.22 -29.47
CA ILE A 403 22.02 -27.86 -29.98
C ILE A 403 21.31 -27.06 -28.88
N ASN A 404 21.82 -25.88 -28.56
CA ASN A 404 21.16 -24.92 -27.67
C ASN A 404 20.69 -23.70 -28.46
N LEU A 405 19.44 -23.31 -28.23
CA LEU A 405 18.85 -22.08 -28.72
C LEU A 405 18.48 -21.19 -27.52
N ILE A 406 19.04 -19.98 -27.40
CA ILE A 406 18.90 -19.14 -26.21
C ILE A 406 18.61 -17.69 -26.60
N ASN A 407 17.62 -17.06 -25.95
CA ASN A 407 17.23 -15.68 -26.20
C ASN A 407 17.72 -14.67 -25.18
N HIS A 408 18.90 -14.88 -24.60
CA HIS A 408 19.45 -13.98 -23.58
C HIS A 408 20.56 -13.11 -24.14
N HIS A 409 20.66 -11.86 -23.69
CA HIS A 409 21.68 -10.93 -24.18
C HIS A 409 23.10 -11.48 -24.08
N ASP A 410 23.49 -12.05 -22.94
CA ASP A 410 24.84 -12.62 -22.76
C ASP A 410 25.20 -13.73 -23.76
N SER A 411 24.20 -14.34 -24.40
CA SER A 411 24.38 -15.46 -25.33
C SER A 411 24.38 -15.05 -26.79
N ALA A 412 24.17 -13.76 -27.13
CA ALA A 412 23.94 -13.29 -28.49
C ALA A 412 25.02 -13.67 -29.52
N THR A 413 26.27 -13.84 -29.09
CA THR A 413 27.40 -14.24 -29.94
C THR A 413 27.86 -15.68 -29.72
N ILE A 414 27.23 -16.40 -28.80
CA ILE A 414 27.61 -17.75 -28.35
C ILE A 414 26.59 -18.78 -28.84
N HIS A 415 25.30 -18.49 -28.67
CA HIS A 415 24.19 -19.37 -29.04
C HIS A 415 23.25 -18.68 -30.03
N PRO A 416 22.69 -19.42 -31.00
CA PRO A 416 21.65 -18.89 -31.86
C PRO A 416 20.37 -18.57 -31.07
N LEU A 417 19.64 -17.54 -31.49
CA LEU A 417 18.30 -17.22 -30.97
C LEU A 417 17.36 -18.44 -31.06
N ALA A 418 16.56 -18.64 -30.01
CA ALA A 418 15.37 -19.45 -30.07
C ALA A 418 14.29 -18.66 -30.82
N THR A 419 13.86 -19.16 -31.97
CA THR A 419 12.73 -18.66 -32.74
C THR A 419 11.94 -19.85 -33.26
N VAL A 420 10.68 -19.64 -33.66
CA VAL A 420 9.88 -20.67 -34.35
C VAL A 420 10.67 -21.32 -35.50
N SER A 421 11.39 -20.50 -36.26
CA SER A 421 12.19 -20.93 -37.41
C SER A 421 13.44 -21.70 -37.00
N SER A 422 14.20 -21.22 -36.01
CA SER A 422 15.45 -21.86 -35.59
C SER A 422 15.20 -23.18 -34.86
N ILE A 423 14.12 -23.29 -34.07
CA ILE A 423 13.67 -24.57 -33.48
C ILE A 423 13.39 -25.58 -34.58
N ARG A 424 12.60 -25.20 -35.60
CA ARG A 424 12.30 -26.07 -36.74
C ARG A 424 13.55 -26.50 -37.50
N LEU A 425 14.47 -25.58 -37.77
CA LEU A 425 15.72 -25.87 -38.47
C LEU A 425 16.66 -26.77 -37.65
N ALA A 426 16.80 -26.53 -36.35
CA ALA A 426 17.57 -27.37 -35.45
C ALA A 426 17.02 -28.80 -35.40
N LEU A 427 15.69 -28.96 -35.28
CA LEU A 427 15.03 -30.27 -35.33
C LEU A 427 15.31 -31.00 -36.65
N LYS A 428 15.21 -30.31 -37.79
CA LYS A 428 15.55 -30.88 -39.10
C LYS A 428 17.03 -31.29 -39.19
N GLY A 429 17.92 -30.45 -38.68
CA GLY A 429 19.36 -30.69 -38.61
C GLY A 429 19.68 -31.96 -37.83
N ILE A 430 19.12 -32.09 -36.62
CA ILE A 430 19.26 -33.28 -35.78
C ILE A 430 18.68 -34.52 -36.49
N ALA A 431 17.44 -34.43 -36.99
CA ALA A 431 16.76 -35.54 -37.66
C ALA A 431 17.48 -36.04 -38.92
N ALA A 432 18.30 -35.20 -39.57
CA ALA A 432 19.12 -35.60 -40.72
C ALA A 432 20.38 -36.40 -40.34
N LYS A 433 20.80 -36.33 -39.07
CA LYS A 433 22.00 -37.01 -38.53
C LYS A 433 21.64 -38.22 -37.66
N MET A 434 20.39 -38.27 -37.20
CA MET A 434 19.82 -39.26 -36.30
C MET A 434 19.22 -40.47 -37.03
N ASP A 435 19.27 -41.66 -36.43
CA ASP A 435 18.40 -42.77 -36.80
C ASP A 435 17.03 -42.57 -36.13
N ARG A 436 16.04 -42.15 -36.91
CA ARG A 436 14.73 -41.71 -36.39
C ARG A 436 13.89 -42.82 -35.77
N GLU A 437 14.20 -44.07 -36.08
CA GLU A 437 13.49 -45.25 -35.56
C GLU A 437 14.12 -45.83 -34.30
N SER A 438 15.38 -45.50 -34.01
CA SER A 438 16.15 -46.09 -32.92
C SER A 438 16.70 -45.08 -31.91
N ASP A 439 17.26 -43.96 -32.38
CA ASP A 439 17.85 -42.95 -31.49
C ASP A 439 16.78 -42.19 -30.69
N ILE A 440 17.20 -41.48 -29.64
CA ILE A 440 16.32 -40.72 -28.75
C ILE A 440 16.61 -39.22 -28.88
N LEU A 441 15.57 -38.41 -29.07
CA LEU A 441 15.65 -36.96 -28.98
C LEU A 441 15.17 -36.47 -27.60
N PHE A 442 16.05 -35.81 -26.86
CA PHE A 442 15.71 -35.05 -25.67
C PHE A 442 15.47 -33.59 -26.03
N ILE A 443 14.33 -33.07 -25.61
CA ILE A 443 13.94 -31.67 -25.80
C ILE A 443 13.72 -31.08 -24.41
N TYR A 444 14.52 -30.09 -24.06
CA TYR A 444 14.41 -29.39 -22.80
C TYR A 444 14.12 -27.92 -23.08
N ILE A 445 12.98 -27.45 -22.61
CA ILE A 445 12.55 -26.06 -22.80
C ILE A 445 12.36 -25.43 -21.43
N SER A 446 13.06 -24.32 -21.18
CA SER A 446 12.85 -23.49 -20.00
C SER A 446 12.44 -22.07 -20.41
N SER A 447 11.28 -21.62 -19.93
CA SER A 447 10.72 -20.29 -20.25
C SER A 447 9.50 -19.95 -19.38
N HIS A 448 8.97 -18.74 -19.55
CA HIS A 448 7.60 -18.41 -19.11
C HIS A 448 6.56 -19.17 -19.94
N GLY A 449 5.43 -19.48 -19.29
CA GLY A 449 4.29 -20.11 -19.93
C GLY A 449 2.99 -19.37 -19.66
N SER A 450 2.06 -19.41 -20.61
CA SER A 450 0.75 -18.76 -20.49
C SER A 450 -0.38 -19.77 -20.23
N LYS A 451 -1.52 -19.29 -19.72
CA LYS A 451 -2.75 -20.08 -19.57
C LYS A 451 -3.28 -20.70 -20.88
N LYS A 452 -2.81 -20.22 -22.04
CA LYS A 452 -3.11 -20.79 -23.36
C LYS A 452 -2.11 -21.86 -23.79
N HIS A 453 -1.24 -22.31 -22.88
CA HIS A 453 -0.18 -23.29 -23.13
C HIS A 453 0.78 -22.83 -24.24
N SER A 454 1.13 -21.54 -24.20
CA SER A 454 2.17 -20.95 -25.05
C SER A 454 3.41 -20.63 -24.23
N LEU A 455 4.58 -20.89 -24.80
CA LEU A 455 5.88 -20.56 -24.24
C LEU A 455 6.33 -19.20 -24.74
N SER A 456 6.80 -18.35 -23.82
CA SER A 456 7.46 -17.10 -24.19
C SER A 456 8.75 -17.43 -24.91
N ILE A 457 8.97 -16.81 -26.07
CA ILE A 457 10.24 -16.90 -26.78
C ILE A 457 10.81 -15.48 -26.97
N ASN A 458 10.50 -14.56 -26.07
CA ASN A 458 10.96 -13.18 -26.20
C ASN A 458 12.47 -13.08 -25.96
N HIS A 459 13.12 -12.19 -26.71
CA HIS A 459 14.43 -11.64 -26.34
C HIS A 459 14.19 -10.36 -25.54
N ASP A 460 15.11 -9.96 -24.67
CA ASP A 460 14.98 -8.73 -23.85
C ASP A 460 14.73 -7.45 -24.66
N THR A 461 15.16 -7.46 -25.92
CA THR A 461 15.16 -6.32 -26.84
C THR A 461 14.55 -6.63 -28.21
N ILE A 462 14.19 -7.90 -28.50
CA ILE A 462 13.50 -8.32 -29.73
C ILE A 462 12.18 -8.99 -29.37
N GLN A 463 11.07 -8.44 -29.86
CA GLN A 463 9.78 -9.10 -29.77
C GLN A 463 9.70 -10.26 -30.76
N LEU A 464 9.56 -11.47 -30.23
CA LEU A 464 9.50 -12.71 -31.02
C LEU A 464 8.16 -13.40 -30.83
N GLN A 465 7.79 -14.24 -31.80
CA GLN A 465 6.54 -14.99 -31.73
C GLN A 465 6.66 -16.14 -30.73
N ASN A 466 5.78 -16.14 -29.72
CA ASN A 466 5.62 -17.25 -28.79
C ASN A 466 5.30 -18.57 -29.50
N VAL A 467 5.75 -19.68 -28.94
CA VAL A 467 5.47 -21.02 -29.46
C VAL A 467 4.44 -21.70 -28.58
N ASP A 468 3.30 -22.07 -29.16
CA ASP A 468 2.32 -22.94 -28.50
C ASP A 468 2.61 -24.42 -28.75
N ALA A 469 1.95 -25.26 -27.94
CA ALA A 469 2.08 -26.70 -28.00
C ALA A 469 1.78 -27.27 -29.41
N SER A 470 0.76 -26.74 -30.11
CA SER A 470 0.41 -27.18 -31.47
C SER A 470 1.52 -26.92 -32.49
N HIS A 471 2.07 -25.70 -32.51
CA HIS A 471 3.13 -25.35 -33.45
C HIS A 471 4.40 -26.19 -33.23
N LEU A 472 4.75 -26.48 -31.97
CA LEU A 472 5.88 -27.35 -31.66
C LEU A 472 5.60 -28.81 -32.05
N ALA A 473 4.37 -29.30 -31.87
CA ALA A 473 3.97 -30.64 -32.31
C ALA A 473 4.06 -30.79 -33.83
N ASP A 474 3.61 -29.79 -34.59
CA ASP A 474 3.74 -29.78 -36.05
C ASP A 474 5.21 -29.88 -36.49
N MET A 475 6.12 -29.16 -35.82
CA MET A 475 7.56 -29.25 -36.11
C MET A 475 8.14 -30.64 -35.86
N LEU A 476 7.71 -31.32 -34.79
CA LEU A 476 8.17 -32.67 -34.47
C LEU A 476 7.57 -33.72 -35.40
N ASN A 477 6.30 -33.55 -35.77
CA ASN A 477 5.62 -34.41 -36.75
C ASN A 477 6.28 -34.30 -38.14
N GLU A 478 6.70 -33.09 -38.54
CA GLU A 478 7.39 -32.86 -39.81
C GLU A 478 8.71 -33.64 -39.92
N VAL A 479 9.47 -33.75 -38.82
CA VAL A 479 10.77 -34.44 -38.83
C VAL A 479 10.66 -35.95 -38.66
N GLY A 480 9.53 -36.46 -38.14
CA GLY A 480 9.23 -37.88 -38.04
C GLY A 480 10.16 -38.65 -37.10
N ILE A 481 10.55 -38.05 -35.97
CA ILE A 481 11.34 -38.73 -34.93
C ILE A 481 10.41 -39.52 -34.02
N ARG A 482 10.67 -40.83 -33.88
CA ARG A 482 9.85 -41.72 -33.07
C ARG A 482 10.06 -41.49 -31.57
N TRP A 483 11.26 -41.72 -31.07
CA TRP A 483 11.53 -41.72 -29.62
C TRP A 483 11.93 -40.34 -29.10
N LYS A 484 11.09 -39.80 -28.21
CA LYS A 484 11.21 -38.42 -27.74
C LYS A 484 11.05 -38.33 -26.23
N VAL A 485 11.83 -37.44 -25.62
CA VAL A 485 11.67 -37.04 -24.21
C VAL A 485 11.49 -35.53 -24.20
N LEU A 486 10.28 -35.06 -23.89
CA LEU A 486 9.94 -33.65 -23.83
C LEU A 486 9.86 -33.19 -22.38
N ILE A 487 10.67 -32.20 -22.01
CA ILE A 487 10.71 -31.62 -20.68
C ILE A 487 10.41 -30.13 -20.81
N VAL A 488 9.30 -29.68 -20.22
CA VAL A 488 8.83 -28.30 -20.31
C VAL A 488 8.84 -27.67 -18.92
N SER A 489 9.87 -26.87 -18.65
CA SER A 489 10.03 -26.05 -17.45
C SER A 489 9.36 -24.69 -17.65
N ALA A 490 8.04 -24.63 -17.46
CA ALA A 490 7.24 -23.40 -17.60
C ALA A 490 5.93 -23.45 -16.81
N CYS A 491 5.33 -22.28 -16.58
CA CYS A 491 3.97 -22.15 -16.03
C CYS A 491 2.93 -22.77 -16.98
N TYR A 492 1.87 -23.37 -16.43
CA TYR A 492 0.78 -24.00 -17.19
C TYR A 492 1.23 -25.10 -18.17
N SER A 493 2.41 -25.68 -17.95
CA SER A 493 3.07 -26.59 -18.89
C SER A 493 2.37 -27.94 -19.02
N GLY A 494 1.54 -28.34 -18.04
CA GLY A 494 0.72 -29.56 -18.12
C GLY A 494 -0.20 -29.61 -19.34
N GLY A 495 -0.55 -28.46 -19.94
CA GLY A 495 -1.33 -28.41 -21.18
C GLY A 495 -0.59 -28.89 -22.43
N PHE A 496 0.73 -29.12 -22.36
CA PHE A 496 1.49 -29.75 -23.44
C PHE A 496 1.24 -31.25 -23.49
N ILE A 497 0.94 -31.91 -22.36
CA ILE A 497 0.80 -33.38 -22.30
C ILE A 497 -0.22 -33.91 -23.33
N PRO A 498 -1.47 -33.39 -23.41
CA PRO A 498 -2.46 -33.93 -24.35
C PRO A 498 -2.08 -33.78 -25.83
N VAL A 499 -1.19 -32.83 -26.17
CA VAL A 499 -0.78 -32.55 -27.55
C VAL A 499 0.29 -33.52 -28.03
N PHE A 500 1.21 -33.92 -27.14
CA PHE A 500 2.35 -34.79 -27.47
C PHE A 500 2.20 -36.24 -26.98
N ALA A 501 1.12 -36.57 -26.27
CA ALA A 501 0.95 -37.90 -25.69
C ALA A 501 0.79 -38.97 -26.77
N ASP A 502 1.83 -39.79 -26.93
CA ASP A 502 1.85 -41.03 -27.69
C ASP A 502 2.67 -42.10 -26.92
N ASP A 503 2.67 -43.35 -27.37
CA ASP A 503 3.39 -44.44 -26.69
C ASP A 503 4.92 -44.31 -26.73
N SER A 504 5.44 -43.48 -27.63
CA SER A 504 6.87 -43.28 -27.90
C SER A 504 7.45 -42.00 -27.30
N THR A 505 6.65 -41.23 -26.55
CA THR A 505 7.03 -39.92 -26.02
C THR A 505 6.88 -39.89 -24.51
N LEU A 506 7.98 -39.62 -23.81
CA LEU A 506 7.98 -39.30 -22.38
C LEU A 506 7.83 -37.78 -22.23
N ILE A 507 6.87 -37.30 -21.42
CA ILE A 507 6.64 -35.87 -21.22
C ILE A 507 6.70 -35.55 -19.74
N MET A 508 7.46 -34.52 -19.37
CA MET A 508 7.56 -34.02 -17.99
C MET A 508 7.32 -32.50 -17.98
N THR A 509 6.46 -32.03 -17.09
CA THR A 509 6.06 -30.63 -17.02
C THR A 509 6.27 -30.08 -15.61
N ALA A 510 6.79 -28.85 -15.51
CA ALA A 510 7.04 -28.18 -14.23
C ALA A 510 5.78 -27.80 -13.46
N SER A 511 4.62 -27.77 -14.13
CA SER A 511 3.33 -27.50 -13.50
C SER A 511 2.20 -28.28 -14.19
N ASP A 512 1.04 -28.33 -13.55
CA ASP A 512 -0.19 -28.75 -14.20
C ASP A 512 -0.69 -27.70 -15.22
N ALA A 513 -1.75 -28.01 -15.97
CA ALA A 513 -2.28 -27.12 -17.01
C ALA A 513 -2.87 -25.81 -16.47
N THR A 514 -3.11 -25.69 -15.17
CA THR A 514 -3.86 -24.58 -14.54
C THR A 514 -3.06 -23.78 -13.52
N SER A 515 -1.83 -24.21 -13.22
CA SER A 515 -0.99 -23.68 -12.15
C SER A 515 0.30 -23.06 -12.69
N THR A 516 0.86 -22.11 -11.95
CA THR A 516 2.18 -21.51 -12.23
C THR A 516 3.29 -22.39 -11.65
N SER A 517 4.50 -22.27 -12.20
CA SER A 517 5.75 -22.82 -11.62
C SER A 517 6.60 -21.70 -11.00
N PHE A 518 7.60 -22.06 -10.18
CA PHE A 518 8.38 -21.11 -9.35
C PHE A 518 9.89 -21.13 -9.64
N GLY A 519 10.61 -20.14 -9.09
CA GLY A 519 12.06 -19.98 -9.25
C GLY A 519 12.47 -19.30 -10.56
N CYS A 520 11.58 -18.53 -11.18
CA CYS A 520 11.83 -17.88 -12.48
C CYS A 520 12.42 -16.46 -12.37
N SER A 521 12.95 -16.07 -11.21
CA SER A 521 13.49 -14.74 -10.95
C SER A 521 15.01 -14.67 -11.16
N ASP A 522 15.56 -13.47 -11.38
CA ASP A 522 16.99 -13.31 -11.70
C ASP A 522 17.94 -13.59 -10.54
N ASP A 523 17.46 -13.45 -9.31
CA ASP A 523 18.15 -13.84 -8.06
C ASP A 523 18.17 -15.35 -7.85
N SER A 524 17.31 -16.11 -8.54
CA SER A 524 17.29 -17.58 -8.48
C SER A 524 18.36 -18.18 -9.38
N GLU A 525 19.20 -19.07 -8.86
CA GLU A 525 20.21 -19.77 -9.66
C GLU A 525 19.58 -20.60 -10.81
N MET A 526 18.45 -21.26 -10.53
CA MET A 526 17.71 -22.14 -11.44
C MET A 526 16.23 -22.24 -11.01
N THR A 527 15.32 -22.58 -11.93
CA THR A 527 13.90 -22.82 -11.56
C THR A 527 13.75 -23.96 -10.56
N TYR A 528 12.65 -23.96 -9.80
CA TYR A 528 12.38 -25.03 -8.81
C TYR A 528 12.38 -26.40 -9.48
N PHE A 529 11.80 -26.49 -10.67
CA PHE A 529 11.71 -27.75 -11.40
C PHE A 529 13.07 -28.22 -11.90
N GLY A 530 13.86 -27.36 -12.56
CA GLY A 530 15.21 -27.71 -13.00
C GLY A 530 16.12 -28.05 -11.84
N LYS A 531 16.08 -27.28 -10.75
CA LYS A 531 16.83 -27.51 -9.53
C LYS A 531 16.53 -28.88 -8.94
N ALA A 532 15.25 -29.17 -8.69
CA ALA A 532 14.86 -30.45 -8.12
C ALA A 532 15.26 -31.62 -9.02
N LEU A 533 14.97 -31.55 -10.33
CA LEU A 533 15.20 -32.67 -11.23
C LEU A 533 16.70 -32.90 -11.54
N PHE A 534 17.41 -31.85 -11.97
CA PHE A 534 18.78 -31.99 -12.46
C PHE A 534 19.84 -31.80 -11.38
N LYS A 535 19.70 -30.77 -10.54
CA LYS A 535 20.73 -30.44 -9.54
C LYS A 535 20.64 -31.34 -8.29
N GLU A 536 19.44 -31.53 -7.74
CA GLU A 536 19.29 -32.31 -6.49
C GLU A 536 19.13 -33.82 -6.76
N VAL A 537 18.38 -34.23 -7.79
CA VAL A 537 18.07 -35.65 -7.98
C VAL A 537 19.02 -36.34 -8.95
N LEU A 538 19.15 -35.85 -10.19
CA LEU A 538 19.94 -36.54 -11.22
C LEU A 538 21.45 -36.35 -11.04
N SER A 539 21.92 -35.23 -10.50
CA SER A 539 23.35 -35.05 -10.23
C SER A 539 23.83 -35.95 -9.08
N ASP A 540 23.02 -36.13 -8.04
CA ASP A 540 23.32 -37.06 -6.94
C ASP A 540 23.18 -38.53 -7.35
N ARG A 541 22.26 -38.84 -8.27
CA ARG A 541 21.99 -40.21 -8.75
C ARG A 541 21.90 -40.28 -10.29
N PRO A 542 23.04 -40.23 -11.00
CA PRO A 542 23.09 -40.22 -12.47
C PRO A 542 22.45 -41.47 -13.13
N GLY A 543 22.39 -42.59 -12.41
CA GLY A 543 21.80 -43.84 -12.88
C GLY A 543 20.28 -43.93 -12.78
N LEU A 544 19.61 -43.02 -12.06
CA LEU A 544 18.18 -43.10 -11.78
C LEU A 544 17.34 -42.97 -13.06
N ALA A 545 16.24 -43.73 -13.20
CA ALA A 545 15.35 -43.59 -14.35
C ALA A 545 14.65 -42.22 -14.31
N PHE A 546 14.42 -41.60 -15.46
CA PHE A 546 13.81 -40.27 -15.53
C PHE A 546 12.43 -40.21 -14.87
N SER A 547 11.63 -41.27 -15.01
CA SER A 547 10.34 -41.38 -14.33
C SER A 547 10.46 -41.33 -12.81
N ASP A 548 11.47 -42.01 -12.26
CA ASP A 548 11.67 -42.09 -10.81
C ASP A 548 12.29 -40.79 -10.28
N ALA A 549 13.22 -40.21 -11.05
CA ALA A 549 13.80 -38.91 -10.75
C ALA A 549 12.73 -37.82 -10.71
N PHE A 550 11.74 -37.87 -11.62
CA PHE A 550 10.62 -36.95 -11.64
C PHE A 550 9.74 -37.07 -10.39
N GLU A 551 9.39 -38.28 -9.95
CA GLU A 551 8.57 -38.46 -8.74
C GLU A 551 9.27 -37.93 -7.49
N GLU A 552 10.60 -38.03 -7.45
CA GLU A 552 11.37 -37.45 -6.36
C GLU A 552 11.49 -35.93 -6.43
N ALA A 553 11.75 -35.39 -7.63
CA ALA A 553 11.72 -33.96 -7.86
C ALA A 553 10.36 -33.36 -7.48
N LYS A 554 9.25 -34.03 -7.81
CA LYS A 554 7.90 -33.63 -7.42
C LYS A 554 7.72 -33.54 -5.91
N ARG A 555 8.31 -34.47 -5.13
CA ARG A 555 8.27 -34.43 -3.66
C ARG A 555 9.10 -33.27 -3.10
N LEU A 556 10.27 -33.01 -3.67
CA LEU A 556 11.12 -31.87 -3.27
C LEU A 556 10.43 -30.53 -3.56
N ILE A 557 9.87 -30.37 -4.75
CA ILE A 557 9.14 -29.16 -5.15
C ILE A 557 7.97 -28.92 -4.22
N LYS A 558 7.17 -29.96 -3.94
CA LYS A 558 6.06 -29.84 -2.99
C LYS A 558 6.53 -29.35 -1.61
N LYS A 559 7.65 -29.89 -1.12
CA LYS A 559 8.22 -29.46 0.16
C LYS A 559 8.62 -27.98 0.12
N TRP A 560 9.34 -27.53 -0.92
CA TRP A 560 9.74 -26.13 -1.05
C TRP A 560 8.54 -25.18 -1.19
N GLU A 561 7.50 -25.59 -1.91
CA GLU A 561 6.26 -24.82 -2.03
C GLU A 561 5.52 -24.70 -0.70
N ASP A 562 5.45 -25.79 0.08
CA ASP A 562 4.83 -25.82 1.40
C ASP A 562 5.64 -24.94 2.40
N ASP A 563 6.98 -24.95 2.33
CA ASP A 563 7.87 -24.13 3.17
C ASP A 563 7.75 -22.63 2.84
N ASP A 564 7.55 -22.26 1.57
CA ASP A 564 7.41 -20.88 1.08
C ASP A 564 5.97 -20.34 1.13
N ASN A 565 5.02 -21.09 1.71
CA ASN A 565 3.58 -20.76 1.70
C ASN A 565 3.03 -20.44 0.28
N SER A 566 3.56 -21.11 -0.74
CA SER A 566 3.21 -20.88 -2.14
C SER A 566 2.09 -21.79 -2.63
N ARG A 567 1.35 -21.36 -3.67
CA ARG A 567 0.34 -22.21 -4.31
C ARG A 567 1.03 -23.36 -5.05
N SER A 568 0.57 -24.60 -4.90
CA SER A 568 1.26 -25.72 -5.54
C SER A 568 1.26 -25.66 -7.07
N SER A 569 2.42 -25.91 -7.70
CA SER A 569 2.59 -26.03 -9.15
C SER A 569 2.11 -27.38 -9.69
N ASN A 570 2.14 -28.43 -8.85
CA ASN A 570 1.77 -29.80 -9.19
C ASN A 570 2.35 -30.33 -10.52
N PRO A 571 3.69 -30.54 -10.60
CA PRO A 571 4.34 -31.11 -11.78
C PRO A 571 3.66 -32.39 -12.29
N GLN A 572 3.57 -32.57 -13.61
CA GLN A 572 2.94 -33.74 -14.24
C GLN A 572 3.89 -34.52 -15.16
N ILE A 573 3.60 -35.81 -15.36
CA ILE A 573 4.37 -36.72 -16.21
C ILE A 573 3.45 -37.63 -17.03
N HIS A 574 3.74 -37.76 -18.32
CA HIS A 574 3.19 -38.81 -19.21
C HIS A 574 4.29 -39.80 -19.53
N LYS A 575 4.15 -41.06 -19.08
CA LYS A 575 5.21 -42.07 -19.04
C LYS A 575 4.74 -43.44 -19.55
N PRO A 576 4.48 -43.59 -20.87
CA PRO A 576 4.05 -44.86 -21.42
C PRO A 576 5.13 -45.93 -21.31
N GLU A 577 4.73 -47.20 -21.13
CA GLU A 577 5.68 -48.29 -20.91
C GLU A 577 6.65 -48.49 -22.09
N LEU A 578 6.20 -48.23 -23.31
CA LEU A 578 6.98 -48.46 -24.53
C LEU A 578 8.24 -47.57 -24.58
N ILE A 579 8.13 -46.25 -24.37
CA ILE A 579 9.31 -45.36 -24.28
C ILE A 579 10.17 -45.66 -23.05
N LEU A 580 9.58 -46.01 -21.90
CA LEU A 580 10.35 -46.35 -20.70
C LEU A 580 11.26 -47.57 -20.93
N ASN A 581 10.74 -48.59 -21.63
CA ASN A 581 11.52 -49.76 -22.01
C ASN A 581 12.66 -49.40 -22.98
N HIS A 582 12.41 -48.52 -23.95
CA HIS A 582 13.43 -48.05 -24.88
C HIS A 582 14.55 -47.25 -24.18
N LEU A 583 14.19 -46.35 -23.27
CA LEU A 583 15.13 -45.59 -22.44
C LEU A 583 15.97 -46.53 -21.54
N LYS A 584 15.37 -47.59 -21.01
CA LYS A 584 16.07 -48.60 -20.21
C LYS A 584 17.08 -49.38 -21.06
N GLN A 585 16.73 -49.75 -22.28
CA GLN A 585 17.66 -50.41 -23.22
C GLN A 585 18.85 -49.50 -23.54
N TRP A 586 18.59 -48.24 -23.82
CA TRP A 586 19.63 -47.23 -24.06
C TRP A 586 20.59 -47.08 -22.85
N LYS A 587 20.05 -46.92 -21.63
CA LYS A 587 20.88 -46.82 -20.41
C LYS A 587 21.70 -48.09 -20.15
N ASN A 588 21.12 -49.28 -20.32
CA ASN A 588 21.82 -50.54 -20.11
C ASN A 588 22.97 -50.76 -21.11
N ALA A 589 22.78 -50.35 -22.37
CA ALA A 589 23.82 -50.41 -23.39
C ALA A 589 25.02 -49.49 -23.07
N LYS A 590 24.77 -48.36 -22.39
CA LYS A 590 25.83 -47.45 -21.92
C LYS A 590 26.69 -48.08 -20.82
N ASN A 591 26.07 -48.75 -19.84
CA ASN A 591 26.79 -49.34 -18.71
C ASN A 591 27.68 -50.53 -19.12
N LYS A 592 27.29 -51.32 -20.15
CA LYS A 592 28.13 -52.42 -20.66
C LYS A 592 29.41 -51.93 -21.35
N GLY A 593 29.35 -50.82 -22.09
CA GLY A 593 30.51 -50.24 -22.79
C GLY A 593 31.56 -49.57 -21.88
N ALA A 594 31.24 -49.35 -20.60
CA ALA A 594 32.19 -48.83 -19.60
C ALA A 594 33.03 -49.96 -18.96
N VAL A 595 32.53 -51.19 -18.94
CA VAL A 595 33.22 -52.36 -18.37
C VAL A 595 34.24 -52.95 -19.34
N GLU A 596 33.94 -52.97 -20.65
CA GLU A 596 34.88 -53.44 -21.70
C GLU A 596 36.08 -52.51 -21.96
N LYS A 597 36.15 -51.33 -21.34
CA LYS A 597 37.31 -50.40 -21.42
C LYS A 597 38.28 -50.54 -20.25
N LEU A 598 38.02 -51.44 -19.31
CA LEU A 598 38.85 -51.74 -18.14
C LEU A 598 39.50 -53.14 -18.20
N GLU A 599 39.32 -53.86 -19.31
CA GLU A 599 40.13 -55.01 -19.73
C GLU A 599 41.00 -54.58 -20.93
#